data_AF-A0A957WZZ2-F1
#
_entry.id   AF-A0A957WZZ2-F1
#
_cell.length_a   1.000
_cell.length_b   1.000
_cell.length_c   1.000
_cell.angle_alpha   90.00
_cell.angle_beta   90.00
_cell.angle_gamma   90.00
#
_symmetry.space_group_name_H-M   'P 1'
#
loop_
_entity.id
_entity.type
_entity.pdbx_description
1 polymer ?
#
loop_
_entity_poly.entity_id
_entity_poly.type
_entity_poly.pdbx_seq_one_letter_code
_entity_poly.pdbx_strand_id
1 'polypeptide(L)' 'AEWNRLEEEDLAFHQRVEAGFYQLIACEPERWVVVDANQSVAQVQAEIYKAVQ' A
#
# COMPACT_ATOMS: atom_id res chain seq x y z
N ALA A 1 20.35 -2.29 -4.70
CA ALA A 1 19.29 -1.87 -3.75
C ALA A 1 20.01 -1.51 -2.47
N GLU A 2 19.78 -0.30 -1.96
CA GLU A 2 20.30 0.11 -0.65
C GLU A 2 19.33 -0.41 0.40
N TRP A 3 19.84 -1.27 1.30
CA TRP A 3 19.06 -1.87 2.38
C TRP A 3 18.58 -0.75 3.31
N ASN A 4 17.28 -0.69 3.58
CA ASN A 4 16.70 0.39 4.38
C ASN A 4 16.11 -0.11 5.71
N ARG A 5 15.86 0.82 6.64
CA ARG A 5 15.36 0.52 7.98
C ARG A 5 14.07 -0.32 7.98
N LEU A 6 13.21 -0.21 6.96
CA LEU A 6 11.97 -0.98 6.89
C LEU A 6 12.21 -2.44 6.50
N GLU A 7 13.33 -2.76 5.86
CA GLU A 7 13.71 -4.13 5.48
C GLU A 7 14.29 -4.93 6.68
N GLU A 8 14.64 -4.25 7.78
CA GLU A 8 15.11 -4.87 9.03
C GLU A 8 13.97 -5.23 10.00
N GLU A 9 12.76 -4.75 9.74
CA GLU A 9 11.63 -4.91 10.65
C GLU A 9 11.00 -6.31 10.55
N ASP A 10 10.34 -6.75 11.63
CA ASP A 10 9.73 -8.07 11.69
C ASP A 10 8.36 -8.14 11.00
N LEU A 11 7.84 -9.36 10.82
CA LEU A 11 6.52 -9.57 10.23
C LEU A 11 5.41 -8.83 11.00
N ALA A 12 5.52 -8.76 12.33
CA ALA A 12 4.53 -8.12 13.17
C ALA A 12 4.50 -6.60 12.95
N PHE A 13 5.65 -5.98 12.67
CA PHE A 13 5.73 -4.58 12.25
C PHE A 13 4.98 -4.35 10.95
N HIS A 14 5.24 -5.17 9.91
CA HIS A 14 4.57 -5.02 8.62
C HIS A 14 3.05 -5.20 8.74
N GLN A 15 2.58 -6.18 9.53
CA GLN A 15 1.16 -6.39 9.80
C GLN A 15 0.51 -5.20 10.51
N ARG A 16 1.20 -4.56 11.47
CA ARG A 16 0.70 -3.35 12.13
C ARG A 16 0.60 -2.16 11.18
N VAL A 17 1.58 -2.01 10.28
CA VAL A 17 1.57 -0.95 9.25
C VAL A 17 0.39 -1.14 8.30
N GLU A 18 0.19 -2.35 7.78
CA GLU A 18 -0.95 -2.68 6.92
C GLU A 18 -2.28 -2.39 7.61
N ALA A 19 -2.46 -2.88 8.84
CA ALA A 19 -3.67 -2.62 9.63
C ALA A 19 -3.92 -1.11 9.84
N GLY A 20 -2.86 -0.32 10.06
CA GLY A 20 -2.94 1.14 10.17
C GLY A 20 -3.45 1.80 8.90
N PHE A 21 -2.97 1.39 7.73
CA PHE A 21 -3.49 1.90 6.45
C PHE A 21 -4.97 1.57 6.25
N TYR A 22 -5.41 0.34 6.57
CA TYR A 22 -6.83 -0.02 6.49
C TYR A 22 -7.70 0.80 7.44
N GLN A 23 -7.21 1.17 8.62
CA GLN A 23 -7.93 2.10 9.50
C GLN A 23 -8.08 3.48 8.88
N LEU A 24 -7.04 4.03 8.24
CA LEU A 24 -7.12 5.31 7.53
C LEU A 24 -8.10 5.26 6.35
N ILE A 25 -8.08 4.18 5.58
CA ILE A 25 -9.02 3.93 4.48
C ILE A 25 -10.46 3.91 5.00
N ALA A 26 -10.72 3.23 6.12
CA ALA A 26 -12.05 3.17 6.72
C ALA A 26 -12.55 4.53 7.24
N CYS A 27 -11.63 5.42 7.66
CA CYS A 27 -11.99 6.75 8.15
C CYS A 27 -12.37 7.74 7.03
N GLU A 28 -11.72 7.67 5.86
CA GLU A 28 -11.94 8.60 4.74
C GLU A 28 -12.05 7.82 3.40
N PRO A 29 -13.01 6.90 3.24
CA PRO A 29 -13.05 5.97 2.10
C PRO A 29 -13.16 6.67 0.74
N GLU A 30 -13.69 7.88 0.69
CA GLU A 30 -13.76 8.71 -0.51
C GLU A 30 -12.41 9.31 -0.93
N ARG A 31 -11.43 9.37 -0.01
CA ARG A 31 -10.11 9.96 -0.24
C ARG A 31 -9.09 8.91 -0.69
N TRP A 32 -9.24 7.67 -0.24
CA TRP A 32 -8.26 6.62 -0.47
C TRP A 32 -8.67 5.70 -1.62
N VAL A 33 -7.69 5.32 -2.44
CA VAL A 33 -7.84 4.26 -3.44
C VAL A 33 -6.89 3.12 -3.09
N VAL A 34 -7.42 1.91 -3.00
CA VAL A 34 -6.65 0.69 -2.70
C VAL A 34 -6.30 0.01 -4.02
N VAL A 35 -5.00 -0.25 -4.22
CA VAL A 35 -4.45 -0.93 -5.40
C VAL A 35 -3.85 -2.25 -4.93
N ASP A 36 -4.17 -3.36 -5.61
CA ASP A 36 -3.65 -4.68 -5.25
C ASP A 36 -2.21 -4.86 -5.75
N ALA A 37 -1.27 -4.86 -4.80
CA ALA A 37 0.16 -5.00 -5.07
C ALA A 37 0.60 -6.43 -5.46
N ASN A 38 -0.28 -7.44 -5.37
CA ASN A 38 0.03 -8.80 -5.83
C ASN A 38 -0.07 -8.97 -7.35
N GLN A 39 -0.60 -7.97 -8.06
CA GLN A 39 -0.66 -7.97 -9.51
C GLN A 39 0.72 -7.72 -10.14
N SER A 40 0.79 -7.84 -11.47
CA SER A 40 2.00 -7.43 -12.18
C SER A 40 2.23 -5.92 -12.06
N VAL A 41 3.50 -5.50 -12.10
CA VAL A 41 3.89 -4.07 -12.03
C VAL A 41 3.14 -3.23 -13.08
N ALA A 42 2.95 -3.76 -14.29
CA ALA A 42 2.23 -3.07 -15.36
C ALA A 42 0.75 -2.82 -15.01
N GLN A 43 0.10 -3.77 -14.34
CA GLN A 43 -1.29 -3.62 -13.90
C GLN A 43 -1.41 -2.65 -12.73
N VAL A 44 -0.53 -2.75 -11.73
CA VAL A 44 -0.45 -1.80 -10.61
C VAL A 44 -0.29 -0.38 -11.12
N GLN A 45 0.64 -0.16 -12.07
CA GLN A 45 0.85 1.14 -12.69
C GLN A 45 -0.42 1.65 -13.38
N ALA A 46 -1.10 0.80 -14.16
CA ALA A 46 -2.34 1.19 -14.84
C ALA A 46 -3.46 1.58 -13.86
N GLU A 47 -3.62 0.84 -12.76
CA GLU A 47 -4.59 1.17 -11.71
C GLU A 47 -4.29 2.51 -11.04
N ILE A 48 -3.01 2.78 -10.72
CA ILE A 48 -2.59 4.07 -10.15
C ILE A 48 -2.92 5.22 -11.09
N TYR A 49 -2.59 5.11 -12.39
CA TYR A 49 -2.92 6.16 -13.36
C TYR A 49 -4.42 6.42 -13.44
N LYS A 50 -5.24 5.37 -13.43
CA LYS A 50 -6.70 5.49 -13.46
C LYS A 50 -7.25 6.20 -12.21
N ALA A 51 -6.60 6.04 -11.06
CA ALA A 51 -7.05 6.62 -9.79
C ALA A 51 -6.82 8.14 -9.67
N VAL A 52 -5.90 8.71 -10.45
CA VAL A 52 -5.46 10.11 -10.31
C VAL A 52 -5.79 11.01 -11.52
N GLN A 53 -6.52 10.49 -12.50
CA GLN A 53 -7.06 11.25 -13.63
C GLN A 53 -8.37 11.93 -13.27
#